data_AF-A0A0Q3PAL8-F1
#
_entry.id   AF-A0A0Q3PAL8-F1
#
_cell.length_a   1.000
_cell.length_b   1.000
_cell.length_c   1.000
_cell.angle_alpha   90.00
_cell.angle_beta   90.00
_cell.angle_gamma   90.00
#
_symmetry.space_group_name_H-M   'P 1'
#
loop_
_entity.id
_entity.type
_entity.pdbx_description
1 polymer ?
#
loop_
_entity_poly.entity_id
_entity_poly.type
_entity_poly.pdbx_seq_one_letter_code
_entity_poly.pdbx_strand_id
1 'polypeptide(L)'
;MIVNIELENSEDFVFIKQLLEKIKGVKSVSVESGYEMIEGVPAHVYEEIAKYGKSLKESDMISKDEFFEFIDEEIYKLNSQK
;
A
#
# COMPACT_ATOMS: atom_id res chain seq x y z
N MET A 1 -5.90 26.85 7.96
CA MET A 1 -4.96 26.96 9.10
C MET A 1 -4.90 25.59 9.74
N ILE A 2 -3.71 25.00 9.85
CA ILE A 2 -3.52 23.68 10.46
C ILE A 2 -2.85 23.92 11.82
N VAL A 3 -3.41 23.33 12.88
CA VAL A 3 -2.87 23.38 14.25
C VAL A 3 -2.61 21.95 14.70
N ASN A 4 -1.36 21.63 14.97
CA ASN A 4 -0.95 20.35 15.52
C ASN A 4 -0.93 20.47 17.05
N ILE A 5 -1.55 19.51 17.74
CA ILE A 5 -1.53 19.41 19.20
C ILE A 5 -0.65 18.21 19.54
N GLU A 6 0.51 18.47 20.15
CA GLU A 6 1.39 17.44 20.68
C GLU A 6 1.04 17.19 22.15
N LEU A 7 0.93 15.91 22.53
CA LEU A 7 0.69 15.50 23.90
C LEU A 7 1.98 14.92 24.48
N GLU A 8 2.49 15.54 25.53
CA GLU A 8 3.69 15.07 26.24
C GLU A 8 3.39 13.83 27.11
N ASN A 9 2.13 13.66 27.53
CA ASN A 9 1.66 12.52 28.30
C ASN A 9 0.52 11.79 27.56
N SER A 10 0.70 10.50 27.28
CA SER A 10 -0.28 9.68 26.57
C SER A 10 -1.52 9.35 27.41
N GLU A 11 -1.44 9.46 28.73
CA GLU A 11 -2.58 9.23 29.64
C GLU A 11 -3.68 10.29 29.46
N ASP A 12 -3.29 11.52 29.10
CA ASP A 12 -4.21 12.63 28.89
C ASP A 12 -4.97 12.53 27.55
N PHE A 13 -4.56 11.64 26.65
CA PHE A 13 -5.17 11.47 25.34
C PHE A 13 -6.68 11.15 25.43
N VAL A 14 -7.07 10.29 26.36
CA VAL A 14 -8.47 9.88 26.53
C VAL A 14 -9.33 11.07 26.93
N PHE A 15 -8.84 11.88 27.87
CA PHE A 15 -9.53 13.06 28.35
C PHE A 15 -9.64 14.15 27.27
N ILE A 16 -8.54 14.43 26.57
CA ILE A 16 -8.48 15.45 25.53
C ILE A 16 -9.35 15.06 24.32
N LYS A 17 -9.34 13.78 23.94
CA LYS A 17 -10.23 13.26 22.89
C LYS A 17 -11.70 13.52 23.22
N GLN A 18 -12.14 13.22 24.44
CA GLN A 18 -13.52 13.47 24.88
C GLN A 18 -13.89 14.96 24.87
N LEU A 19 -12.95 15.86 25.17
CA LEU A 19 -13.19 17.30 25.08
C LEU A 19 -13.39 17.75 23.64
N LEU A 20 -12.52 17.27 22.74
CA LEU A 20 -12.57 17.61 21.31
C LEU A 20 -13.84 17.09 20.64
N GLU A 21 -14.29 15.88 20.97
CA GLU A 21 -15.53 15.28 20.44
C GLU A 21 -16.80 16.07 20.81
N LYS A 22 -16.78 16.86 21.89
CA LYS A 22 -17.91 17.72 22.29
C LYS A 22 -18.03 19.00 21.46
N ILE A 23 -16.99 19.37 20.69
CA ILE A 23 -17.00 20.58 19.89
C ILE A 23 -17.65 20.30 18.54
N LYS A 24 -18.75 21.00 18.25
CA LYS A 24 -19.47 20.85 16.99
C LYS A 24 -18.57 21.23 15.80
N GLY A 25 -18.27 20.27 14.94
CA GLY A 25 -17.43 20.45 13.76
C GLY A 25 -16.00 19.91 13.88
N VAL A 26 -15.60 19.40 15.04
CA VAL A 26 -14.33 18.68 15.19
C VAL A 26 -14.53 17.23 14.77
N LYS A 27 -13.73 16.77 13.80
CA LYS A 27 -13.62 15.35 13.43
C LYS A 27 -12.24 14.87 13.83
N SER A 28 -12.17 13.85 14.67
CA SER A 28 -10.93 13.12 14.93
C SER A 28 -10.53 12.41 13.65
N VAL A 29 -9.54 12.96 12.93
CA VAL A 29 -8.88 12.26 11.84
C VAL A 29 -7.69 11.57 12.49
N SER A 30 -7.84 10.29 12.84
CA SER A 30 -6.69 9.46 13.14
C SER A 30 -5.83 9.43 11.88
N VAL A 31 -4.69 10.10 11.92
CA VAL A 31 -3.65 9.90 10.92
C VAL A 31 -3.04 8.55 11.30
N GLU A 32 -3.63 7.46 10.82
CA GLU A 32 -2.95 6.17 10.82
C GLU A 32 -1.71 6.34 9.94
N SER A 33 -0.58 6.57 10.59
CA SER A 33 0.73 6.73 9.97
C SER A 33 1.27 5.36 9.56
N GLY A 34 0.50 4.64 8.74
CA GLY A 34 0.82 3.33 8.23
C GLY A 34 -0.24 2.94 7.24
N TYR A 35 0.13 2.86 5.96
CA TYR A 35 -0.73 2.19 5.00
C TYR A 35 -0.90 0.75 5.47
N GLU A 36 -2.13 0.25 5.47
CA GLU A 36 -2.38 -1.19 5.63
C GLU A 36 -1.57 -1.91 4.54
N MET A 37 -0.77 -2.90 4.92
CA MET A 37 0.11 -3.63 4.00
C MET A 37 -0.44 -5.03 3.77
N ILE A 38 -0.60 -5.44 2.51
CA ILE A 38 -1.01 -6.78 2.09
C ILE A 38 0.12 -7.34 1.23
N GLU A 39 0.60 -8.54 1.57
CA GLU A 39 1.69 -9.23 0.83
C GLU A 39 2.94 -8.35 0.56
N GLY A 40 3.25 -7.43 1.48
CA GLY A 40 4.42 -6.55 1.38
C GLY A 40 4.23 -5.28 0.55
N VAL A 41 3.03 -5.01 0.04
CA VAL A 41 2.67 -3.75 -0.65
C VAL A 41 1.50 -3.05 0.07
N PRO A 42 1.33 -1.72 -0.08
CA PRO A 42 0.14 -1.05 0.45
C PRO A 42 -1.17 -1.65 -0.10
N ALA A 43 -2.20 -1.74 0.74
CA ALA A 43 -3.47 -2.40 0.43
C ALA A 43 -4.11 -1.86 -0.85
N HIS A 44 -4.13 -0.54 -1.04
CA HIS A 44 -4.64 0.08 -2.26
C HIS A 44 -3.87 -0.32 -3.53
N VAL A 45 -2.56 -0.60 -3.41
CA VAL A 45 -1.75 -1.12 -4.53
C VAL A 45 -2.10 -2.58 -4.79
N TYR A 46 -2.22 -3.39 -3.74
CA TYR A 46 -2.62 -4.79 -3.86
C TYR A 46 -3.99 -4.93 -4.55
N GLU A 47 -4.96 -4.13 -4.13
CA GLU A 47 -6.31 -4.12 -4.69
C GLU A 47 -6.33 -3.75 -6.18
N GLU A 48 -5.57 -2.74 -6.59
CA GLU A 48 -5.49 -2.37 -8.01
C GLU A 48 -4.74 -3.41 -8.85
N ILE A 49 -3.70 -4.07 -8.30
CA ILE A 49 -3.04 -5.22 -8.97
C ILE A 49 -4.05 -6.36 -9.15
N ALA A 50 -4.79 -6.72 -8.10
CA ALA A 50 -5.79 -7.78 -8.17
C ALA A 50 -6.92 -7.46 -9.16
N LYS A 51 -7.34 -6.20 -9.23
CA LYS A 51 -8.33 -5.71 -10.19
C LYS A 51 -7.80 -5.75 -11.62
N TYR A 52 -6.56 -5.36 -11.84
CA TYR A 52 -5.89 -5.49 -13.14
C TYR A 52 -5.81 -6.96 -13.57
N GLY A 53 -5.37 -7.85 -12.69
CA GLY A 53 -5.31 -9.29 -12.96
C GLY A 53 -6.65 -9.90 -13.39
N LYS A 54 -7.77 -9.45 -12.80
CA LYS A 54 -9.13 -9.86 -13.21
C LYS A 54 -9.56 -9.34 -14.59
N SER A 55 -8.92 -8.29 -15.09
CA SER A 55 -9.22 -7.69 -16.40
C SER A 55 -8.45 -8.34 -17.56
N LEU A 56 -7.41 -9.12 -17.26
CA LEU A 56 -6.60 -9.80 -18.24
C LEU A 56 -7.38 -10.89 -18.97
N LYS A 57 -7.17 -11.00 -20.27
CA LYS A 57 -7.67 -12.08 -21.11
C LYS A 57 -6.57 -13.11 -21.34
N GLU A 58 -6.96 -14.30 -21.79
CA GLU A 58 -6.03 -15.34 -22.21
C GLU A 58 -5.02 -14.82 -23.26
N SER A 59 -5.46 -13.94 -24.16
CA SER A 59 -4.61 -13.32 -25.18
C SER A 59 -3.54 -12.38 -24.63
N ASP A 60 -3.71 -11.92 -23.41
CA ASP A 60 -2.76 -11.02 -22.73
C ASP A 60 -1.74 -11.82 -21.90
N MET A 61 -1.93 -13.14 -21.76
CA MET A 61 -1.05 -14.03 -21.02
C MET A 61 -0.02 -14.66 -21.95
N ILE A 62 1.21 -14.77 -21.45
CA ILE A 62 2.23 -15.61 -22.09
C ILE A 62 2.04 -17.06 -21.68
N SER A 63 2.38 -17.96 -22.58
CA SER A 63 2.46 -19.38 -22.28
C SER A 63 3.63 -19.69 -21.33
N LYS A 64 3.58 -20.88 -20.73
CA LYS A 64 4.67 -21.37 -19.88
C LYS A 64 5.99 -21.47 -20.65
N ASP A 65 5.93 -21.91 -21.90
CA ASP A 65 7.12 -22.10 -22.72
C ASP A 65 7.76 -20.75 -23.06
N GLU A 66 6.95 -19.75 -23.45
CA GLU A 66 7.43 -18.36 -23.68
C GLU A 66 8.03 -17.74 -22.40
N PHE A 67 7.48 -18.05 -21.23
CA PHE A 67 8.05 -17.59 -19.96
C PHE A 67 9.45 -18.17 -19.71
N PHE A 68 9.66 -19.47 -19.97
CA PHE A 68 10.98 -20.08 -19.81
C PHE A 68 11.97 -19.62 -20.88
N GLU A 69 11.52 -19.42 -22.11
CA GLU A 69 12.34 -18.85 -23.17
C GLU A 69 12.84 -17.45 -22.78
N PHE A 70 11.96 -16.60 -22.25
CA PHE A 70 12.34 -15.29 -21.73
C PHE A 70 13.37 -15.37 -20.60
N ILE A 71 13.21 -16.30 -19.67
CA ILE A 71 14.20 -16.53 -18.59
C ILE A 71 15.55 -16.94 -19.17
N ASP A 72 15.56 -17.89 -20.10
CA ASP A 72 16.79 -18.41 -20.70
C ASP A 72 17.53 -17.32 -21.47
N GLU A 73 16.82 -16.46 -22.20
CA GLU A 73 17.40 -15.29 -22.87
C GLU A 73 18.04 -14.31 -21.88
N GLU A 74 17.37 -13.98 -20.78
CA GLU A 74 17.90 -13.04 -19.79
C GLU A 74 19.13 -13.63 -19.06
N ILE A 75 19.11 -14.92 -18.75
CA ILE A 75 20.28 -15.63 -18.20
C ILE A 75 21.44 -15.60 -19.21
N TYR A 76 21.18 -15.85 -20.49
CA TYR A 76 22.19 -15.78 -21.53
C TYR A 76 22.79 -14.36 -21.64
N LYS A 77 21.96 -13.32 -21.67
CA LYS A 77 22.40 -11.92 -21.70
C LYS A 77 23.31 -11.60 -20.51
N LEU A 78 22.90 -11.97 -19.30
CA LEU A 78 23.70 -11.75 -18.08
C LEU A 78 25.05 -12.48 -18.13
N ASN A 79 25.08 -13.72 -18.64
CA ASN A 79 26.32 -14.48 -18.74
C ASN A 79 27.22 -14.03 -19.90
N SER A 80 26.64 -13.47 -20.96
CA SER A 80 27.38 -12.93 -22.12
C SER A 80 28.09 -11.61 -21.83
N GLN A 81 27.81 -10.97 -20.69
CA GLN A 81 28.49 -9.76 -20.21
C GLN A 81 29.84 -10.05 -19.51
N LYS A 82 30.27 -11.31 -19.44
CA LYS A 82 31.60 -11.72 -18.93
C LYS A 82 32.62 -11.81 -20.05
#